data_AF-A0A3D1I237-F1
#
_entry.id   AF-A0A3D1I237-F1
#
_cell.length_a   1.000
_cell.length_b   1.000
_cell.length_c   1.000
_cell.angle_alpha   90.00
_cell.angle_beta   90.00
_cell.angle_gamma   90.00
#
_symmetry.space_group_name_H-M   'P 1'
#
loop_
_entity.id
_entity.type
_entity.pdbx_description
1 polymer ?
#
loop_
_entity_poly.entity_id
_entity_poly.type
_entity_poly.pdbx_seq_one_letter_code
_entity_poly.pdbx_strand_id
1 'polypeptide(L)'
;MTKRSIFKRAASILLALVLVFSAGVSFAFADAKADSYNYPCIFVHGILGYGDQDKLNSVTPYWGMQYKEDLMKSLSARGYNCHAASVGPLSSAWDRACELYAQLAGTVVDYGAAHSAEHHHERYGRSFVGKALIDTFGKTDKNGNIIKINLFGHSFGGATTRLFTYILANGAPEEVAAGGDVSDFFTGGKGDYVNSVISIAAPHNGTVSANVGVDLYQGEYIAAMIGNIAGMAGSNYLDLKLDQFGLTRAPGEGKASFNLCGILNYALSNDNCLYDLTLRGAQELNAKMGIVDGVYYFSYACSGTKDSADGKYQDPTDALGVMSGTGWLIGHITGITVDGVKLEGDWLRNDGAVPVK
;
A
#
# COMPACT_ATOMS: atom_id res chain seq x y z
N MET A 1 -18.40 -8.59 57.91
CA MET A 1 -17.84 -7.85 56.74
C MET A 1 -18.05 -6.37 56.97
N THR A 2 -16.99 -5.56 56.91
CA THR A 2 -17.06 -4.12 57.20
C THR A 2 -17.65 -3.37 56.00
N LYS A 3 -18.38 -2.25 56.24
CA LYS A 3 -18.96 -1.40 55.18
C LYS A 3 -17.94 -1.04 54.07
N ARG A 4 -16.67 -0.93 54.44
CA ARG A 4 -15.53 -0.66 53.56
C ARG A 4 -15.19 -1.81 52.62
N SER A 5 -15.43 -3.07 52.99
CA SER A 5 -15.23 -4.23 52.08
C SER A 5 -16.37 -4.39 51.07
N ILE A 6 -17.59 -3.99 51.45
CA ILE A 6 -18.76 -3.99 50.56
C ILE A 6 -18.59 -2.90 49.49
N PHE A 7 -18.15 -1.70 49.89
CA PHE A 7 -17.93 -0.58 48.96
C PHE A 7 -16.83 -0.89 47.92
N LYS A 8 -15.73 -1.54 48.35
CA LYS A 8 -14.67 -1.98 47.43
C LYS A 8 -15.15 -3.03 46.43
N ARG A 9 -15.95 -4.01 46.87
CA ARG A 9 -16.53 -5.02 45.96
C ARG A 9 -17.51 -4.41 44.97
N ALA A 10 -18.36 -3.49 45.42
CA ALA A 10 -19.30 -2.78 44.55
C ALA A 10 -18.56 -1.91 43.51
N ALA A 11 -17.51 -1.18 43.91
CA ALA A 11 -16.69 -0.38 43.00
C ALA A 11 -15.93 -1.25 41.98
N SER A 12 -15.39 -2.40 42.39
CA SER A 12 -14.72 -3.33 41.46
C SER A 12 -15.69 -4.00 40.48
N ILE A 13 -16.92 -4.31 40.91
CA ILE A 13 -17.96 -4.85 40.01
C ILE A 13 -18.42 -3.76 39.04
N LEU A 14 -18.61 -2.52 39.50
CA LEU A 14 -18.97 -1.40 38.63
C LEU A 14 -17.87 -1.10 37.62
N LEU A 15 -16.60 -1.13 38.03
CA LEU A 15 -15.46 -0.96 37.12
C LEU A 15 -15.36 -2.12 36.12
N ALA A 16 -15.59 -3.37 36.55
CA ALA A 16 -15.62 -4.52 35.65
C ALA A 16 -16.79 -4.42 34.65
N LEU A 17 -17.96 -3.96 35.09
CA LEU A 17 -19.11 -3.74 34.21
C LEU A 17 -18.86 -2.59 33.23
N VAL A 18 -18.22 -1.49 33.67
CA VAL A 18 -17.81 -0.39 32.79
C VAL A 18 -16.75 -0.86 31.79
N LEU A 19 -15.79 -1.68 32.20
CA LEU A 19 -14.76 -2.25 31.31
C LEU A 19 -15.34 -3.24 30.30
N VAL A 20 -16.34 -4.03 30.70
CA VAL A 20 -17.08 -4.94 29.80
C VAL A 20 -17.97 -4.14 28.84
N PHE A 21 -18.55 -3.01 29.26
CA PHE A 21 -19.31 -2.13 28.38
C PHE A 21 -18.43 -1.27 27.46
N SER A 22 -17.22 -0.87 27.88
CA SER A 22 -16.27 -0.14 27.03
C SER A 22 -15.55 -1.02 26.03
N ALA A 23 -15.51 -2.34 26.26
CA ALA A 23 -14.97 -3.33 25.31
C ALA A 23 -16.00 -3.83 24.29
N GLY A 24 -17.25 -3.32 24.35
CA GLY A 24 -18.39 -3.80 23.56
C GLY A 24 -19.08 -2.71 22.76
N VAL A 25 -18.40 -1.63 22.37
CA VAL A 25 -18.91 -0.76 21.30
C VAL A 25 -18.64 -1.48 19.97
N SER A 26 -19.41 -2.54 19.70
CA SER A 26 -19.66 -2.93 18.33
C SER A 26 -20.34 -1.72 17.71
N PHE A 27 -19.62 -0.97 16.88
CA PHE A 27 -20.27 -0.02 16.00
C PHE A 27 -21.21 -0.84 15.13
N ALA A 28 -22.50 -0.82 15.48
CA ALA A 28 -23.57 -1.20 14.57
C ALA A 28 -23.58 -0.12 13.50
N PHE A 29 -22.67 -0.22 12.54
CA PHE A 29 -22.86 0.44 11.26
C PHE A 29 -24.16 -0.13 10.72
N ALA A 30 -25.10 0.75 10.36
CA ALA A 30 -26.32 0.32 9.71
C ALA A 30 -25.92 -0.57 8.52
N ASP A 31 -26.36 -1.83 8.53
CA ASP A 31 -26.14 -2.75 7.43
C ASP A 31 -26.86 -2.18 6.20
N ALA A 32 -26.14 -1.39 5.40
CA ALA A 32 -26.52 -1.19 4.02
C ALA A 32 -26.52 -2.58 3.40
N LYS A 33 -27.71 -3.10 3.08
CA LYS A 33 -27.86 -4.39 2.41
C LYS A 33 -26.92 -4.45 1.20
N ALA A 34 -26.10 -5.50 1.14
CA ALA A 34 -25.20 -5.79 0.02
C ALA A 34 -25.91 -5.83 -1.34
N ASP A 35 -27.24 -5.97 -1.37
CA ASP A 35 -28.11 -5.92 -2.55
C ASP A 35 -27.90 -4.67 -3.45
N SER A 36 -27.27 -3.60 -2.95
CA SER A 36 -26.92 -2.40 -3.74
C SER A 36 -25.46 -2.33 -4.21
N TYR A 37 -24.60 -3.31 -3.86
CA TYR A 37 -23.16 -3.28 -4.13
C TYR A 37 -22.74 -4.37 -5.12
N ASN A 38 -22.37 -3.97 -6.35
CA ASN A 38 -22.24 -4.90 -7.48
C ASN A 38 -20.80 -5.24 -7.89
N TYR A 39 -19.78 -4.60 -7.31
CA TYR A 39 -18.42 -4.62 -7.84
C TYR A 39 -17.42 -5.06 -6.76
N PRO A 40 -16.52 -6.03 -7.03
CA PRO A 40 -15.52 -6.47 -6.07
C PRO A 40 -14.65 -5.31 -5.55
N CYS A 41 -14.33 -5.33 -4.25
CA CYS A 41 -13.37 -4.42 -3.62
C CYS A 41 -12.00 -5.07 -3.61
N ILE A 42 -11.02 -4.42 -4.23
CA ILE A 42 -9.63 -4.88 -4.25
C ILE A 42 -8.80 -3.91 -3.41
N PHE A 43 -8.29 -4.42 -2.29
CA PHE A 43 -7.48 -3.70 -1.34
C PHE A 43 -5.99 -3.87 -1.68
N VAL A 44 -5.28 -2.75 -1.80
CA VAL A 44 -3.88 -2.67 -2.20
C VAL A 44 -3.09 -1.99 -1.08
N HIS A 45 -2.22 -2.75 -0.42
CA HIS A 45 -1.45 -2.30 0.74
C HIS A 45 -0.35 -1.30 0.36
N GLY A 46 0.21 -0.59 1.34
CA GLY A 46 1.35 0.30 1.16
C GLY A 46 2.72 -0.39 1.27
N ILE A 47 3.74 0.41 1.60
CA ILE A 47 5.10 -0.08 1.87
C ILE A 47 5.09 -1.10 3.01
N LEU A 48 5.90 -2.16 2.91
CA LEU A 48 5.98 -3.27 3.87
C LEU A 48 4.65 -4.01 4.16
N GLY A 49 3.59 -3.71 3.40
CA GLY A 49 2.31 -4.39 3.53
C GLY A 49 2.29 -5.77 2.88
N TYR A 50 1.14 -6.43 3.02
CA TYR A 50 0.91 -7.79 2.54
C TYR A 50 -0.59 -8.03 2.35
N GLY A 51 -0.94 -9.05 1.54
CA GLY A 51 -2.31 -9.38 1.14
C GLY A 51 -2.69 -10.85 1.38
N ASP A 52 -3.73 -11.32 0.68
CA ASP A 52 -4.37 -12.62 0.94
C ASP A 52 -3.43 -13.82 0.72
N GLN A 53 -2.47 -13.70 -0.19
CA GLN A 53 -1.54 -14.78 -0.52
C GLN A 53 -0.30 -14.80 0.38
N ASP A 54 -0.15 -13.80 1.26
CA ASP A 54 1.02 -13.66 2.12
C ASP A 54 0.82 -14.35 3.48
N LYS A 55 1.78 -15.19 3.86
CA LYS A 55 1.72 -15.97 5.12
C LYS A 55 1.50 -15.09 6.35
N LEU A 56 2.12 -13.91 6.41
CA LEU A 56 2.00 -12.98 7.53
C LEU A 56 0.55 -12.51 7.74
N ASN A 57 -0.24 -12.38 6.67
CA ASN A 57 -1.63 -11.95 6.75
C ASN A 57 -2.50 -12.91 7.59
N SER A 58 -2.14 -14.19 7.63
CA SER A 58 -2.85 -15.19 8.46
C SER A 58 -2.60 -15.04 9.96
N VAL A 59 -1.52 -14.37 10.36
CA VAL A 59 -1.11 -14.17 11.76
C VAL A 59 -1.52 -12.78 12.23
N THR A 60 -1.18 -11.77 11.42
CA THR A 60 -1.47 -10.38 11.68
C THR A 60 -1.99 -9.80 10.38
N PRO A 61 -3.31 -9.66 10.17
CA PRO A 61 -3.85 -9.11 8.94
C PRO A 61 -3.47 -7.63 8.76
N TYR A 62 -2.98 -7.25 7.58
CA TYR A 62 -2.62 -5.86 7.26
C TYR A 62 -3.86 -4.97 7.31
N TRP A 63 -4.97 -5.48 6.80
CA TRP A 63 -6.26 -4.83 6.83
C TRP A 63 -7.01 -5.29 8.08
N GLY A 64 -6.93 -4.48 9.14
CA GLY A 64 -7.55 -4.77 10.42
C GLY A 64 -6.62 -4.50 11.58
N MET A 65 -5.34 -4.93 11.48
CA MET A 65 -4.17 -4.76 12.39
C MET A 65 -4.37 -4.98 13.91
N GLN A 66 -5.54 -4.70 14.47
CA GLN A 66 -5.90 -4.95 15.86
C GLN A 66 -6.29 -6.41 16.04
N TYR A 67 -5.78 -6.99 17.12
CA TYR A 67 -5.79 -8.39 17.59
C TYR A 67 -7.13 -9.16 17.58
N LYS A 68 -8.21 -8.66 16.98
CA LYS A 68 -9.53 -9.33 17.00
C LYS A 68 -10.30 -9.35 15.69
N GLU A 69 -9.95 -8.55 14.67
CA GLU A 69 -10.75 -8.52 13.43
C GLU A 69 -9.88 -8.43 12.17
N ASP A 70 -10.02 -9.44 11.31
CA ASP A 70 -9.59 -9.41 9.92
C ASP A 70 -10.67 -8.64 9.13
N LEU A 71 -10.33 -7.48 8.59
CA LEU A 71 -11.29 -6.61 7.91
C LEU A 71 -11.88 -7.30 6.69
N MET A 72 -11.08 -8.06 5.92
CA MET A 72 -11.55 -8.74 4.73
C MET A 72 -12.59 -9.80 5.11
N LYS A 73 -12.31 -10.62 6.13
CA LYS A 73 -13.29 -11.59 6.65
C LYS A 73 -14.55 -10.91 7.20
N SER A 74 -14.37 -9.79 7.91
CA SER A 74 -15.47 -9.01 8.48
C SER A 74 -16.40 -8.48 7.37
N LEU A 75 -15.84 -7.94 6.28
CA LEU A 75 -16.59 -7.45 5.13
C LEU A 75 -17.25 -8.58 4.33
N SER A 76 -16.53 -9.69 4.10
CA SER A 76 -17.07 -10.88 3.42
C SER A 76 -18.23 -11.52 4.18
N ALA A 77 -18.17 -11.56 5.52
CA ALA A 77 -19.28 -12.03 6.36
C ALA A 77 -20.54 -11.15 6.23
N ARG A 78 -20.40 -9.90 5.77
CA ARG A 78 -21.50 -8.97 5.49
C ARG A 78 -21.94 -8.97 4.02
N GLY A 79 -21.36 -9.84 3.19
CA GLY A 79 -21.73 -9.99 1.78
C GLY A 79 -20.95 -9.08 0.82
N TYR A 80 -19.93 -8.35 1.29
CA TYR A 80 -19.05 -7.60 0.40
C TYR A 80 -17.98 -8.51 -0.20
N ASN A 81 -17.83 -8.48 -1.52
CA ASN A 81 -16.78 -9.23 -2.19
C ASN A 81 -15.44 -8.48 -2.07
N CYS A 82 -14.67 -8.74 -1.01
CA CYS A 82 -13.42 -8.04 -0.71
C CYS A 82 -12.21 -8.96 -0.74
N HIS A 83 -11.15 -8.48 -1.40
CA HIS A 83 -9.89 -9.19 -1.55
C HIS A 83 -8.70 -8.26 -1.30
N ALA A 84 -7.62 -8.77 -0.71
CA ALA A 84 -6.37 -8.03 -0.54
C ALA A 84 -5.30 -8.54 -1.51
N ALA A 85 -4.88 -7.68 -2.44
CA ALA A 85 -3.82 -7.98 -3.38
C ALA A 85 -2.46 -8.08 -2.66
N SER A 86 -1.65 -9.07 -3.05
CA SER A 86 -0.33 -9.36 -2.50
C SER A 86 0.76 -8.84 -3.43
N VAL A 87 0.88 -7.53 -3.57
CA VAL A 87 1.92 -6.87 -4.38
C VAL A 87 3.25 -6.74 -3.60
N GLY A 88 4.29 -6.28 -4.29
CA GLY A 88 5.63 -6.05 -3.80
C GLY A 88 5.63 -5.02 -2.68
N PRO A 89 6.05 -5.37 -1.46
CA PRO A 89 6.07 -4.41 -0.36
C PRO A 89 7.11 -3.32 -0.53
N LEU A 90 8.08 -3.52 -1.44
CA LEU A 90 9.18 -2.60 -1.72
C LEU A 90 9.38 -2.26 -3.21
N SER A 91 8.74 -2.97 -4.14
CA SER A 91 8.80 -2.67 -5.58
C SER A 91 8.22 -1.28 -5.90
N SER A 92 8.53 -0.74 -7.08
CA SER A 92 7.99 0.54 -7.57
C SER A 92 6.47 0.49 -7.75
N ALA A 93 5.85 1.67 -7.90
CA ALA A 93 4.44 1.78 -8.22
C ALA A 93 4.11 1.07 -9.55
N TRP A 94 5.02 1.13 -10.54
CA TRP A 94 4.89 0.46 -11.82
C TRP A 94 4.86 -1.06 -11.66
N ASP A 95 5.87 -1.62 -10.99
CA ASP A 95 5.97 -3.06 -10.76
C ASP A 95 4.75 -3.59 -10.00
N ARG A 96 4.33 -2.86 -8.96
CA ARG A 96 3.14 -3.22 -8.16
C ARG A 96 1.86 -3.14 -8.99
N ALA A 97 1.77 -2.23 -9.96
CA ALA A 97 0.62 -2.16 -10.87
C ALA A 97 0.59 -3.35 -11.83
N CYS A 98 1.75 -3.77 -12.35
CA CYS A 98 1.89 -4.97 -13.19
C CYS A 98 1.55 -6.25 -12.41
N GLU A 99 2.04 -6.37 -11.18
CA GLU A 99 1.71 -7.48 -10.28
C GLU A 99 0.21 -7.51 -9.92
N LEU A 100 -0.40 -6.35 -9.68
CA LEU A 100 -1.84 -6.23 -9.44
C LEU A 100 -2.64 -6.69 -10.66
N TYR A 101 -2.25 -6.25 -11.86
CA TYR A 101 -2.88 -6.69 -13.10
C TYR A 101 -2.81 -8.20 -13.26
N ALA A 102 -1.63 -8.80 -13.10
CA ALA A 102 -1.47 -10.23 -13.24
C ALA A 102 -2.28 -11.03 -12.20
N GLN A 103 -2.37 -10.53 -10.97
CA GLN A 103 -3.24 -11.10 -9.94
C GLN A 103 -4.72 -11.05 -10.33
N LEU A 104 -5.19 -9.95 -10.94
CA LEU A 104 -6.59 -9.80 -11.34
C LEU A 104 -6.92 -10.58 -12.62
N ALA A 105 -6.06 -10.52 -13.62
CA ALA A 105 -6.24 -11.17 -14.92
C ALA A 105 -5.87 -12.66 -14.92
N GLY A 106 -5.15 -13.13 -13.90
CA GLY A 106 -4.67 -14.50 -13.81
C GLY A 106 -3.58 -14.83 -14.84
N THR A 107 -2.60 -13.94 -14.98
CA THR A 107 -1.49 -14.08 -15.93
C THR A 107 -0.15 -14.27 -15.22
N VAL A 108 0.92 -14.44 -15.99
CA VAL A 108 2.28 -14.17 -15.47
C VAL A 108 2.44 -12.65 -15.33
N VAL A 109 3.14 -12.19 -14.29
CA VAL A 109 3.51 -10.77 -14.20
C VAL A 109 4.43 -10.46 -15.38
N ASP A 110 4.06 -9.44 -16.15
CA ASP A 110 4.89 -8.87 -17.21
C ASP A 110 5.09 -7.39 -16.87
N TYR A 111 6.32 -7.05 -16.49
CA TYR A 111 6.71 -5.69 -16.12
C TYR A 111 6.94 -4.80 -17.33
N GLY A 112 6.88 -5.34 -18.54
CA GLY A 112 7.16 -4.60 -19.78
C GLY A 112 8.59 -4.80 -20.27
N ALA A 113 8.75 -4.94 -21.59
CA ALA A 113 10.05 -5.07 -22.22
C ALA A 113 10.90 -3.79 -22.13
N ALA A 114 10.28 -2.62 -22.31
CA ALA A 114 11.00 -1.34 -22.27
C ALA A 114 11.41 -1.01 -20.83
N HIS A 115 10.44 -1.06 -19.90
CA HIS A 115 10.64 -0.79 -18.48
C HIS A 115 11.73 -1.69 -17.88
N SER A 116 11.64 -3.01 -18.10
CA SER A 116 12.63 -3.94 -17.57
C SER A 116 14.03 -3.77 -18.18
N ALA A 117 14.12 -3.35 -19.45
CA ALA A 117 15.41 -3.02 -20.06
C ALA A 117 16.02 -1.74 -19.47
N GLU A 118 15.19 -0.70 -19.25
CA GLU A 118 15.59 0.57 -18.62
C GLU A 118 16.08 0.37 -17.19
N HIS A 119 15.38 -0.47 -16.41
CA HIS A 119 15.65 -0.67 -14.98
C HIS A 119 16.47 -1.93 -14.66
N HIS A 120 16.94 -2.63 -15.69
CA HIS A 120 17.89 -3.76 -15.57
C HIS A 120 17.41 -4.88 -14.63
N HIS A 121 16.15 -5.27 -14.75
CA HIS A 121 15.55 -6.38 -14.03
C HIS A 121 14.83 -7.34 -14.98
N GLU A 122 14.42 -8.51 -14.49
CA GLU A 122 13.70 -9.48 -15.30
C GLU A 122 12.32 -8.95 -15.74
N ARG A 123 11.97 -9.16 -17.01
CA ARG A 123 10.66 -8.77 -17.57
C ARG A 123 9.50 -9.53 -16.95
N TYR A 124 9.68 -10.82 -16.68
CA TYR A 124 8.60 -11.66 -16.18
C TYR A 124 8.79 -12.01 -14.71
N GLY A 125 7.71 -11.88 -13.95
CA GLY A 125 7.67 -12.19 -12.52
C GLY A 125 6.89 -13.47 -12.20
N ARG A 126 6.19 -13.45 -11.07
CA ARG A 126 5.42 -14.59 -10.56
C ARG A 126 4.25 -14.96 -11.48
N SER A 127 3.79 -16.20 -11.40
CA SER A 127 2.63 -16.69 -12.16
C SER A 127 1.37 -16.77 -11.31
N PHE A 128 0.30 -16.13 -11.79
CA PHE A 128 -1.06 -16.20 -11.25
C PHE A 128 -2.03 -16.94 -12.18
N VAL A 129 -1.50 -17.68 -13.17
CA VAL A 129 -2.30 -18.52 -14.06
C VAL A 129 -3.07 -19.57 -13.25
N GLY A 130 -4.40 -19.57 -13.41
CA GLY A 130 -5.30 -20.43 -12.64
C GLY A 130 -5.47 -20.03 -11.17
N LYS A 131 -4.96 -18.86 -10.76
CA LYS A 131 -4.97 -18.33 -9.39
C LYS A 131 -5.33 -16.85 -9.36
N ALA A 132 -6.20 -16.41 -10.27
CA ALA A 132 -6.69 -15.04 -10.29
C ALA A 132 -7.34 -14.70 -8.94
N LEU A 133 -7.11 -13.48 -8.46
CA LEU A 133 -7.61 -12.98 -7.18
C LEU A 133 -9.15 -12.94 -7.16
N ILE A 134 -9.73 -12.61 -8.31
CA ILE A 134 -11.17 -12.67 -8.59
C ILE A 134 -11.41 -13.36 -9.93
N ASP A 135 -12.57 -13.96 -10.09
CA ASP A 135 -12.97 -14.61 -11.34
C ASP A 135 -13.77 -13.69 -12.27
N THR A 136 -14.05 -12.45 -11.87
CA THR A 136 -14.94 -11.51 -12.58
C THR A 136 -14.20 -10.40 -13.33
N PHE A 137 -12.88 -10.26 -13.17
CA PHE A 137 -12.12 -9.19 -13.82
C PHE A 137 -12.23 -9.26 -15.35
N GLY A 138 -12.61 -8.15 -15.97
CA GLY A 138 -12.82 -8.05 -17.43
C GLY A 138 -14.00 -8.85 -17.99
N LYS A 139 -14.87 -9.41 -17.13
CA LYS A 139 -16.07 -10.14 -17.55
C LYS A 139 -17.30 -9.24 -17.54
N THR A 140 -18.33 -9.65 -18.25
CA THR A 140 -19.64 -8.97 -18.27
C THR A 140 -20.65 -9.67 -17.38
N ASP A 141 -21.58 -8.90 -16.82
CA ASP A 141 -22.78 -9.41 -16.17
C ASP A 141 -23.77 -10.02 -17.18
N LYS A 142 -24.90 -10.53 -16.68
CA LYS A 142 -25.98 -11.12 -17.50
C LYS A 142 -26.61 -10.17 -18.52
N ASN A 143 -26.41 -8.86 -18.37
CA ASN A 143 -26.95 -7.82 -19.25
C ASN A 143 -25.88 -7.31 -20.24
N GLY A 144 -24.67 -7.88 -20.21
CA GLY A 144 -23.55 -7.47 -21.07
C GLY A 144 -22.76 -6.27 -20.55
N ASN A 145 -23.00 -5.79 -19.33
CA ASN A 145 -22.21 -4.70 -18.75
C ASN A 145 -20.93 -5.24 -18.11
N ILE A 146 -19.80 -4.54 -18.26
CA ILE A 146 -18.56 -4.88 -17.56
C ILE A 146 -18.78 -4.92 -16.05
N ILE A 147 -18.32 -6.00 -15.40
CA ILE A 147 -18.26 -6.13 -13.95
C ILE A 147 -17.00 -5.38 -13.49
N LYS A 148 -17.21 -4.15 -13.04
CA LYS A 148 -16.14 -3.26 -12.61
C LYS A 148 -15.57 -3.68 -11.24
N ILE A 149 -14.44 -3.09 -10.87
CA ILE A 149 -13.84 -3.21 -9.53
C ILE A 149 -13.76 -1.86 -8.81
N ASN A 150 -13.72 -1.90 -7.48
CA ASN A 150 -13.40 -0.76 -6.63
C ASN A 150 -12.01 -0.97 -6.01
N LEU A 151 -11.11 -0.03 -6.22
CA LEU A 151 -9.73 -0.10 -5.74
C LEU A 151 -9.58 0.68 -4.44
N PHE A 152 -9.07 0.04 -3.39
CA PHE A 152 -8.76 0.67 -2.11
C PHE A 152 -7.24 0.65 -1.88
N GLY A 153 -6.57 1.78 -2.08
CA GLY A 153 -5.14 1.94 -1.85
C GLY A 153 -4.85 2.62 -0.52
N HIS A 154 -4.22 1.91 0.42
CA HIS A 154 -3.68 2.52 1.63
C HIS A 154 -2.19 2.86 1.47
N SER A 155 -1.77 4.02 2.00
CA SER A 155 -0.38 4.47 1.93
C SER A 155 0.11 4.40 0.47
N PHE A 156 1.26 3.79 0.19
CA PHE A 156 1.79 3.66 -1.17
C PHE A 156 0.85 2.93 -2.15
N GLY A 157 -0.07 2.09 -1.66
CA GLY A 157 -1.12 1.48 -2.48
C GLY A 157 -2.03 2.50 -3.18
N GLY A 158 -2.16 3.71 -2.64
CA GLY A 158 -2.89 4.79 -3.32
C GLY A 158 -2.21 5.26 -4.61
N ALA A 159 -0.87 5.34 -4.64
CA ALA A 159 -0.13 5.64 -5.86
C ALA A 159 -0.22 4.47 -6.86
N THR A 160 -0.06 3.23 -6.38
CA THR A 160 -0.20 2.02 -7.20
C THR A 160 -1.56 1.93 -7.89
N THR A 161 -2.65 2.15 -7.17
CA THR A 161 -4.02 2.02 -7.72
C THR A 161 -4.35 3.13 -8.73
N ARG A 162 -3.83 4.35 -8.52
CA ARG A 162 -3.91 5.43 -9.51
C ARG A 162 -3.17 5.07 -10.79
N LEU A 163 -1.93 4.60 -10.69
CA LEU A 163 -1.12 4.21 -11.84
C LEU A 163 -1.73 3.03 -12.58
N PHE A 164 -2.16 2.00 -11.85
CA PHE A 164 -2.87 0.86 -12.42
C PHE A 164 -4.08 1.29 -13.24
N THR A 165 -4.92 2.18 -12.68
CA THR A 165 -6.12 2.67 -13.36
C THR A 165 -5.77 3.45 -14.62
N TYR A 166 -4.72 4.28 -14.56
CA TYR A 166 -4.27 5.06 -15.71
C TYR A 166 -3.73 4.18 -16.84
N ILE A 167 -2.85 3.22 -16.54
CA ILE A 167 -2.29 2.28 -17.53
C ILE A 167 -3.40 1.42 -18.12
N LEU A 168 -4.33 0.91 -17.32
CA LEU A 168 -5.43 0.10 -17.81
C LEU A 168 -6.31 0.87 -18.84
N ALA A 169 -6.50 2.17 -18.61
CA ALA A 169 -7.26 3.02 -19.52
C ALA A 169 -6.48 3.45 -20.76
N ASN A 170 -5.21 3.83 -20.63
CA ASN A 170 -4.47 4.53 -21.67
C ASN A 170 -3.33 3.70 -22.30
N GLY A 171 -2.98 2.57 -21.67
CA GLY A 171 -1.84 1.75 -22.03
C GLY A 171 -0.51 2.36 -21.60
N ALA A 172 0.57 1.74 -22.10
CA ALA A 172 1.94 2.24 -22.00
C ALA A 172 2.55 2.25 -23.41
N PRO A 173 2.53 3.40 -24.11
CA PRO A 173 2.98 3.49 -25.50
C PRO A 173 4.43 3.03 -25.72
N GLU A 174 5.30 3.25 -24.75
CA GLU A 174 6.69 2.79 -24.73
C GLU A 174 6.80 1.26 -24.81
N GLU A 175 5.91 0.53 -24.13
CA GLU A 175 5.87 -0.93 -24.17
C GLU A 175 5.34 -1.45 -25.49
N VAL A 176 4.34 -0.78 -26.06
CA VAL A 176 3.82 -1.10 -27.40
C VAL A 176 4.89 -0.83 -28.46
N ALA A 177 5.64 0.27 -28.33
CA ALA A 177 6.69 0.66 -29.26
C ALA A 177 7.93 -0.23 -29.21
N ALA A 178 8.23 -0.85 -28.06
CA ALA A 178 9.31 -1.84 -27.93
C ALA A 178 9.12 -3.05 -28.85
N GLY A 179 7.87 -3.34 -29.25
CA GLY A 179 7.51 -4.41 -30.17
C GLY A 179 7.63 -5.81 -29.57
N GLY A 180 7.23 -6.82 -30.36
CA GLY A 180 7.17 -8.21 -29.89
C GLY A 180 5.87 -8.53 -29.15
N ASP A 181 5.94 -9.47 -28.20
CA ASP A 181 4.81 -9.79 -27.30
C ASP A 181 4.64 -8.67 -26.27
N VAL A 182 3.41 -8.22 -26.05
CA VAL A 182 3.08 -7.08 -25.17
C VAL A 182 1.92 -7.50 -24.28
N SER A 183 2.07 -7.34 -22.95
CA SER A 183 1.00 -7.58 -21.99
C SER A 183 -0.24 -6.77 -22.34
N ASP A 184 -1.43 -7.39 -22.27
CA ASP A 184 -2.69 -6.69 -22.49
C ASP A 184 -2.92 -5.55 -21.47
N PHE A 185 -2.19 -5.51 -20.36
CA PHE A 185 -2.19 -4.37 -19.46
C PHE A 185 -1.77 -3.06 -20.15
N PHE A 186 -0.79 -3.14 -21.07
CA PHE A 186 -0.18 -1.98 -21.72
C PHE A 186 -0.89 -1.54 -23.00
N THR A 187 -1.95 -2.24 -23.43
CA THR A 187 -2.68 -1.94 -24.67
C THR A 187 -3.75 -0.86 -24.49
N GLY A 188 -4.11 -0.53 -23.24
CA GLY A 188 -5.13 0.46 -22.91
C GLY A 188 -6.56 0.02 -23.24
N GLY A 189 -7.48 0.98 -23.23
CA GLY A 189 -8.89 0.79 -23.60
C GLY A 189 -9.77 0.10 -22.55
N LYS A 190 -9.26 -0.14 -21.34
CA LYS A 190 -9.94 -0.90 -20.27
C LYS A 190 -10.27 -0.03 -19.05
N GLY A 191 -10.39 1.28 -19.23
CA GLY A 191 -10.67 2.23 -18.15
C GLY A 191 -12.03 2.01 -17.47
N ASP A 192 -12.99 1.48 -18.21
CA ASP A 192 -14.32 1.12 -17.72
C ASP A 192 -14.34 -0.12 -16.82
N TYR A 193 -13.23 -0.84 -16.68
CA TYR A 193 -13.08 -1.95 -15.72
C TYR A 193 -13.01 -1.45 -14.28
N VAL A 194 -12.71 -0.16 -14.06
CA VAL A 194 -12.62 0.44 -12.73
C VAL A 194 -13.86 1.30 -12.49
N ASN A 195 -14.53 1.10 -11.36
CA ASN A 195 -15.62 1.95 -10.92
C ASN A 195 -15.11 3.08 -10.03
N SER A 196 -14.22 2.77 -9.08
CA SER A 196 -13.67 3.79 -8.18
C SER A 196 -12.25 3.48 -7.70
N VAL A 197 -11.53 4.54 -7.37
CA VAL A 197 -10.22 4.53 -6.71
C VAL A 197 -10.35 5.31 -5.40
N ILE A 198 -10.20 4.60 -4.29
CA ILE A 198 -10.21 5.13 -2.94
C ILE A 198 -8.78 5.09 -2.41
N SER A 199 -8.26 6.24 -2.01
CA SER A 199 -6.95 6.38 -1.42
C SER A 199 -7.04 6.79 0.05
N ILE A 200 -6.29 6.12 0.92
CA ILE A 200 -6.30 6.34 2.37
C ILE A 200 -4.87 6.56 2.83
N ALA A 201 -4.59 7.71 3.45
CA ALA A 201 -3.23 8.08 3.89
C ALA A 201 -2.17 7.94 2.77
N ALA A 202 -2.56 8.21 1.51
CA ALA A 202 -1.70 7.98 0.37
C ALA A 202 -0.78 9.18 0.10
N PRO A 203 0.54 8.97 -0.07
CA PRO A 203 1.49 10.03 -0.38
C PRO A 203 1.42 10.40 -1.86
N HIS A 204 0.29 10.95 -2.32
CA HIS A 204 0.11 11.34 -3.74
C HIS A 204 1.12 12.38 -4.20
N ASN A 205 1.63 13.19 -3.27
CA ASN A 205 2.68 14.18 -3.50
C ASN A 205 4.04 13.75 -2.90
N GLY A 206 4.18 12.48 -2.51
CA GLY A 206 5.36 11.96 -1.81
C GLY A 206 5.35 12.27 -0.32
N THR A 207 6.42 11.89 0.36
CA THR A 207 6.64 12.18 1.78
C THR A 207 8.06 12.66 2.02
N VAL A 208 8.19 13.72 2.82
CA VAL A 208 9.49 14.29 3.20
C VAL A 208 10.37 13.31 3.98
N SER A 209 9.78 12.33 4.66
CA SER A 209 10.54 11.30 5.38
C SER A 209 11.33 10.39 4.42
N ALA A 210 10.78 10.12 3.24
CA ALA A 210 11.48 9.38 2.19
C ALA A 210 12.64 10.20 1.61
N ASN A 211 12.44 11.50 1.34
CA ASN A 211 13.52 12.40 0.93
C ASN A 211 14.67 12.43 1.93
N VAL A 212 14.38 12.57 3.23
CA VAL A 212 15.43 12.57 4.26
C VAL A 212 16.19 11.23 4.28
N GLY A 213 15.50 10.09 4.14
CA GLY A 213 16.14 8.78 4.10
C GLY A 213 17.02 8.57 2.85
N VAL A 214 16.55 9.02 1.69
CA VAL A 214 17.25 8.92 0.40
C VAL A 214 18.39 9.94 0.30
N ASP A 215 18.16 11.22 0.57
CA ASP A 215 19.14 12.30 0.43
C ASP A 215 20.31 12.17 1.42
N LEU A 216 20.09 11.61 2.61
CA LEU A 216 21.16 11.46 3.61
C LEU A 216 22.01 10.20 3.38
N TYR A 217 21.48 9.13 2.77
CA TYR A 217 22.12 7.81 2.79
C TYR A 217 21.77 6.91 1.57
N GLN A 218 21.45 7.49 0.41
CA GLN A 218 20.93 6.85 -0.82
C GLN A 218 21.24 5.35 -0.99
N GLY A 219 22.51 4.94 -1.12
CA GLY A 219 22.87 3.53 -1.30
C GLY A 219 22.99 2.72 -0.01
N GLU A 220 23.54 3.32 1.05
CA GLU A 220 23.87 2.63 2.31
C GLU A 220 22.62 2.36 3.16
N TYR A 221 21.64 3.28 3.18
CA TYR A 221 20.38 3.10 3.88
C TYR A 221 19.48 2.09 3.18
N ILE A 222 19.43 2.11 1.84
CA ILE A 222 18.70 1.10 1.08
C ILE A 222 19.36 -0.26 1.24
N ALA A 223 20.69 -0.35 1.17
CA ALA A 223 21.42 -1.60 1.43
C ALA A 223 21.29 -2.09 2.87
N ALA A 224 21.27 -1.19 3.87
CA ALA A 224 21.04 -1.53 5.27
C ALA A 224 19.59 -1.94 5.53
N MET A 225 18.62 -1.30 4.88
CA MET A 225 17.20 -1.67 4.94
C MET A 225 17.00 -3.05 4.32
N ILE A 226 17.55 -3.29 3.13
CA ILE A 226 17.53 -4.62 2.50
C ILE A 226 18.30 -5.63 3.34
N GLY A 227 19.44 -5.29 3.94
CA GLY A 227 20.21 -6.18 4.82
C GLY A 227 19.45 -6.56 6.09
N ASN A 228 18.81 -5.60 6.75
CA ASN A 228 17.96 -5.85 7.93
C ASN A 228 16.72 -6.67 7.55
N ILE A 229 16.08 -6.33 6.43
CA ILE A 229 14.88 -7.03 5.96
C ILE A 229 15.22 -8.40 5.37
N ALA A 230 16.39 -8.61 4.76
CA ALA A 230 16.89 -9.91 4.33
C ALA A 230 17.27 -10.77 5.53
N GLY A 231 17.80 -10.16 6.60
CA GLY A 231 17.92 -10.77 7.92
C GLY A 231 16.54 -11.22 8.46
N MET A 232 15.49 -10.42 8.23
CA MET A 232 14.10 -10.79 8.48
C MET A 232 13.49 -11.73 7.42
N ALA A 233 14.05 -11.84 6.22
CA ALA A 233 13.62 -12.78 5.17
C ALA A 233 14.12 -14.21 5.46
N GLY A 234 15.01 -14.36 6.45
CA GLY A 234 15.19 -15.60 7.20
C GLY A 234 13.96 -15.99 8.06
N SER A 235 13.02 -15.07 8.29
CA SER A 235 11.69 -15.40 8.81
C SER A 235 10.84 -15.97 7.67
N ASN A 236 10.22 -17.11 7.90
CA ASN A 236 9.33 -17.75 6.94
C ASN A 236 8.04 -16.95 6.63
N TYR A 237 7.88 -15.74 7.19
CA TYR A 237 6.63 -14.98 7.21
C TYR A 237 6.62 -13.79 6.26
N LEU A 238 7.73 -13.05 6.10
CA LEU A 238 7.79 -11.88 5.21
C LEU A 238 8.39 -12.26 3.84
N ASP A 239 7.70 -11.91 2.75
CA ASP A 239 8.14 -12.09 1.37
C ASP A 239 8.23 -10.71 0.71
N LEU A 240 9.43 -10.30 0.27
CA LEU A 240 9.62 -9.00 -0.35
C LEU A 240 9.23 -8.96 -1.82
N LYS A 241 9.06 -10.13 -2.45
CA LYS A 241 8.64 -10.24 -3.86
C LYS A 241 9.51 -9.43 -4.83
N LEU A 242 10.82 -9.38 -4.56
CA LEU A 242 11.82 -8.72 -5.40
C LEU A 242 12.48 -9.73 -6.36
N ASP A 243 11.71 -10.74 -6.79
CA ASP A 243 12.18 -11.83 -7.66
C ASP A 243 12.78 -11.30 -8.98
N GLN A 244 12.23 -10.20 -9.51
CA GLN A 244 12.68 -9.54 -10.74
C GLN A 244 14.10 -8.96 -10.63
N PHE A 245 14.51 -8.58 -9.42
CA PHE A 245 15.88 -8.15 -9.12
C PHE A 245 16.79 -9.35 -8.74
N GLY A 246 16.29 -10.58 -8.86
CA GLY A 246 16.98 -11.79 -8.42
C GLY A 246 17.12 -11.88 -6.89
N LEU A 247 16.24 -11.19 -6.15
CA LEU A 247 16.20 -11.17 -4.69
C LEU A 247 15.09 -12.08 -4.17
N THR A 248 15.32 -13.38 -4.29
CA THR A 248 14.38 -14.42 -3.86
C THR A 248 14.62 -14.87 -2.42
N ARG A 249 13.63 -15.54 -1.83
CA ARG A 249 13.83 -16.26 -0.56
C ARG A 249 14.91 -17.33 -0.71
N ALA A 250 15.69 -17.52 0.36
CA ALA A 250 16.60 -18.64 0.50
C ALA A 250 15.86 -19.99 0.31
N PRO A 251 16.29 -20.87 -0.61
CA PRO A 251 15.73 -22.21 -0.69
C PRO A 251 16.23 -23.05 0.48
N GLY A 252 15.45 -23.09 1.58
CA GLY A 252 15.71 -23.96 2.73
C GLY A 252 16.97 -23.61 3.54
N GLU A 253 16.93 -23.84 4.86
CA GLU A 253 18.08 -23.71 5.77
C GLU A 253 18.77 -22.34 5.86
N GLY A 254 17.98 -21.25 5.85
CA GLY A 254 18.37 -20.02 6.55
C GLY A 254 19.57 -19.23 6.00
N LYS A 255 20.00 -19.47 4.76
CA LYS A 255 20.96 -18.60 4.08
C LYS A 255 20.27 -17.82 2.98
N ALA A 256 19.90 -16.56 3.26
CA ALA A 256 19.48 -15.61 2.23
C ALA A 256 20.43 -15.73 1.03
N SER A 257 19.89 -15.96 -0.17
CA SER A 257 20.69 -15.83 -1.40
C SER A 257 21.08 -14.37 -1.50
N PHE A 258 22.28 -14.04 -1.05
CA PHE A 258 22.79 -12.67 -1.07
C PHE A 258 23.25 -12.35 -2.48
N ASN A 259 22.30 -12.14 -3.39
CA ASN A 259 22.59 -11.65 -4.74
C ASN A 259 22.99 -10.18 -4.64
N LEU A 260 24.27 -9.94 -4.33
CA LEU A 260 24.81 -8.59 -4.13
C LEU A 260 24.57 -7.70 -5.35
N CYS A 261 24.69 -8.23 -6.56
CA CYS A 261 24.38 -7.50 -7.78
C CYS A 261 22.89 -7.10 -7.85
N GLY A 262 21.98 -8.00 -7.49
CA GLY A 262 20.54 -7.69 -7.38
C GLY A 262 20.23 -6.62 -6.33
N ILE A 263 20.90 -6.67 -5.17
CA ILE A 263 20.76 -5.65 -4.11
C ILE A 263 21.25 -4.30 -4.62
N LEU A 264 22.40 -4.27 -5.28
CA LEU A 264 22.96 -3.04 -5.86
C LEU A 264 22.09 -2.51 -6.99
N ASN A 265 21.61 -3.36 -7.89
CA ASN A 265 20.71 -2.94 -8.97
C ASN A 265 19.44 -2.30 -8.42
N TYR A 266 18.78 -2.94 -7.44
CA TYR A 266 17.61 -2.35 -6.78
C TYR A 266 17.97 -1.04 -6.05
N ALA A 267 19.07 -1.02 -5.29
CA ALA A 267 19.44 0.12 -4.45
C ALA A 267 19.90 1.35 -5.24
N LEU A 268 20.47 1.15 -6.43
CA LEU A 268 20.92 2.21 -7.33
C LEU A 268 19.87 2.58 -8.37
N SER A 269 18.79 1.79 -8.50
CA SER A 269 17.68 2.08 -9.39
C SER A 269 16.72 3.09 -8.75
N ASN A 270 16.04 3.87 -9.60
CA ASN A 270 14.86 4.66 -9.21
C ASN A 270 13.57 3.83 -9.27
N ASP A 271 13.65 2.56 -9.70
CA ASP A 271 12.51 1.63 -9.81
C ASP A 271 12.25 0.91 -8.49
N ASN A 272 11.91 1.69 -7.47
CA ASN A 272 11.52 1.15 -6.17
C ASN A 272 10.61 2.10 -5.40
N CYS A 273 9.90 1.57 -4.40
CA CYS A 273 8.97 2.38 -3.61
C CYS A 273 9.65 3.53 -2.87
N LEU A 274 10.93 3.41 -2.49
CA LEU A 274 11.61 4.45 -1.71
C LEU A 274 11.85 5.69 -2.56
N TYR A 275 12.20 5.50 -3.84
CA TYR A 275 12.26 6.58 -4.82
C TYR A 275 10.88 7.18 -5.09
N ASP A 276 9.88 6.33 -5.41
CA ASP A 276 8.52 6.79 -5.73
C ASP A 276 7.82 7.51 -4.57
N LEU A 277 8.23 7.23 -3.33
CA LEU A 277 7.75 7.92 -2.12
C LEU A 277 8.43 9.27 -1.89
N THR A 278 9.54 9.56 -2.55
CA THR A 278 10.12 10.91 -2.51
C THR A 278 9.18 11.91 -3.18
N LEU A 279 9.28 13.18 -2.81
CA LEU A 279 8.54 14.26 -3.45
C LEU A 279 8.79 14.30 -4.96
N ARG A 280 10.04 14.06 -5.38
CA ARG A 280 10.43 14.04 -6.78
C ARG A 280 9.83 12.84 -7.52
N GLY A 281 10.02 11.63 -6.99
CA GLY A 281 9.45 10.42 -7.59
C GLY A 281 7.92 10.50 -7.71
N ALA A 282 7.25 11.02 -6.69
CA ALA A 282 5.81 11.26 -6.73
C ALA A 282 5.41 12.32 -7.78
N GLN A 283 6.19 13.40 -7.95
CA GLN A 283 5.96 14.38 -9.01
C GLN A 283 6.16 13.79 -10.41
N GLU A 284 7.21 13.00 -10.61
CA GLU A 284 7.49 12.30 -11.87
C GLU A 284 6.38 11.29 -12.20
N LEU A 285 5.88 10.55 -11.20
CA LEU A 285 4.70 9.69 -11.32
C LEU A 285 3.46 10.51 -11.72
N ASN A 286 3.17 11.61 -11.02
CA ASN A 286 2.01 12.46 -11.31
C ASN A 286 2.08 13.08 -12.72
N ALA A 287 3.27 13.42 -13.22
CA ALA A 287 3.44 13.98 -14.55
C ALA A 287 3.09 12.97 -15.67
N LYS A 288 3.20 11.67 -15.40
CA LYS A 288 2.86 10.59 -16.34
C LYS A 288 1.39 10.17 -16.29
N MET A 289 0.61 10.64 -15.30
CA MET A 289 -0.74 10.16 -15.04
C MET A 289 -1.79 11.28 -15.05
N GLY A 290 -2.91 11.02 -15.70
CA GLY A 290 -4.15 11.81 -15.61
C GLY A 290 -5.24 11.13 -14.80
N ILE A 291 -6.37 11.81 -14.67
CA ILE A 291 -7.62 11.22 -14.16
C ILE A 291 -8.29 10.46 -15.32
N VAL A 292 -8.84 9.27 -15.05
CA VAL A 292 -9.57 8.49 -16.06
C VAL A 292 -11.06 8.86 -16.02
N ASP A 293 -11.61 9.21 -17.19
CA ASP A 293 -13.03 9.53 -17.33
C ASP A 293 -13.91 8.32 -16.94
N GLY A 294 -15.00 8.59 -16.22
CA GLY A 294 -15.94 7.56 -15.78
C GLY A 294 -15.51 6.77 -14.54
N VAL A 295 -14.39 7.12 -13.91
CA VAL A 295 -13.92 6.55 -12.63
C VAL A 295 -14.13 7.56 -11.50
N TYR A 296 -14.67 7.11 -10.37
CA TYR A 296 -14.79 7.94 -9.16
C TYR A 296 -13.50 7.91 -8.34
N TYR A 297 -13.03 9.07 -7.87
CA TYR A 297 -11.84 9.17 -7.02
C TYR A 297 -12.20 9.73 -5.65
N PHE A 298 -11.75 9.03 -4.59
CA PHE A 298 -11.92 9.44 -3.21
C PHE A 298 -10.54 9.47 -2.51
N SER A 299 -10.29 10.49 -1.70
CA SER A 299 -9.04 10.63 -0.95
C SER A 299 -9.31 10.97 0.51
N TYR A 300 -8.82 10.12 1.40
CA TYR A 300 -8.89 10.28 2.84
C TYR A 300 -7.50 10.64 3.35
N ALA A 301 -7.30 11.92 3.68
CA ALA A 301 -6.10 12.40 4.35
C ALA A 301 -6.19 12.09 5.86
N CYS A 302 -5.08 11.64 6.44
CA CYS A 302 -4.98 11.28 7.86
C CYS A 302 -4.03 12.24 8.57
N SER A 303 -4.29 12.50 9.85
CA SER A 303 -3.43 13.33 10.69
C SER A 303 -3.48 12.83 12.12
N GLY A 304 -2.32 12.48 12.66
CA GLY A 304 -2.12 12.20 14.08
C GLY A 304 -1.45 13.34 14.83
N THR A 305 -0.92 14.34 14.12
CA THR A 305 -0.29 15.51 14.74
C THR A 305 -1.24 16.70 14.93
N LYS A 306 -0.88 17.62 15.83
CA LYS A 306 -1.49 18.95 15.99
C LYS A 306 -0.44 20.05 15.99
N ASP A 307 -0.88 21.24 15.61
CA ASP A 307 -0.11 22.47 15.60
C ASP A 307 0.45 22.81 17.00
N SER A 308 1.72 23.25 17.06
CA SER A 308 2.38 23.79 18.24
C SER A 308 2.63 25.29 18.12
N ALA A 309 2.89 25.95 19.26
CA ALA A 309 2.99 27.41 19.35
C ALA A 309 4.12 28.04 18.50
N ASP A 310 5.10 27.25 18.08
CA ASP A 310 6.23 27.61 17.22
C ASP A 310 5.97 27.35 15.72
N GLY A 311 4.74 26.99 15.35
CA GLY A 311 4.37 26.69 13.95
C GLY A 311 4.84 25.31 13.46
N LYS A 312 5.22 24.42 14.40
CA LYS A 312 5.53 23.01 14.14
C LYS A 312 4.33 22.11 14.43
N TYR A 313 4.51 20.81 14.23
CA TYR A 313 3.48 19.81 14.49
C TYR A 313 4.01 18.71 15.41
N GLN A 314 3.22 18.38 16.45
CA GLN A 314 3.58 17.43 17.49
C GLN A 314 2.54 16.32 17.60
N ASP A 315 2.89 15.18 18.21
CA ASP A 315 1.94 14.11 18.56
C ASP A 315 1.40 14.35 19.99
N PRO A 316 0.24 14.99 20.15
CA PRO A 316 -0.23 15.42 21.47
C PRO A 316 -0.80 14.27 22.32
N THR A 317 -0.99 13.08 21.75
CA THR A 317 -1.77 12.00 22.37
C THR A 317 -1.13 10.62 22.23
N ASP A 318 0.15 10.55 21.90
CA ASP A 318 0.85 9.31 21.50
C ASP A 318 0.07 8.53 20.41
N ALA A 319 -0.72 9.25 19.59
CA ALA A 319 -1.60 8.65 18.60
C ALA A 319 -0.82 7.95 17.48
N LEU A 320 0.43 8.36 17.27
CA LEU A 320 1.32 7.79 16.26
C LEU A 320 2.04 6.52 16.76
N GLY A 321 2.10 6.29 18.07
CA GLY A 321 2.78 5.16 18.68
C GLY A 321 4.22 4.99 18.15
N VAL A 322 4.47 3.86 17.47
CA VAL A 322 5.79 3.55 16.87
C VAL A 322 6.24 4.52 15.77
N MET A 323 5.31 5.28 15.19
CA MET A 323 5.59 6.28 14.15
C MET A 323 5.86 7.69 14.72
N SER A 324 5.87 7.87 16.04
CA SER A 324 6.09 9.17 16.69
C SER A 324 7.40 9.85 16.27
N GLY A 325 8.50 9.10 16.14
CA GLY A 325 9.80 9.64 15.69
C GLY A 325 9.75 10.22 14.28
N THR A 326 9.16 9.48 13.33
CA THR A 326 9.00 9.93 11.94
C THR A 326 8.00 11.09 11.86
N GLY A 327 6.90 11.03 12.62
CA GLY A 327 5.93 12.13 12.68
C GLY A 327 6.52 13.42 13.26
N TRP A 328 7.40 13.31 14.24
CA TRP A 328 8.17 14.44 14.77
C TRP A 328 9.09 15.02 13.70
N LEU A 329 9.84 14.18 12.97
CA LEU A 329 10.72 14.62 11.87
C LEU A 329 9.93 15.42 10.82
N ILE A 330 8.83 14.86 10.33
CA ILE A 330 7.96 15.53 9.33
C ILE A 330 7.40 16.84 9.91
N GLY A 331 6.95 16.84 11.15
CA GLY A 331 6.37 18.01 11.81
C GLY A 331 7.36 19.15 12.10
N HIS A 332 8.66 18.86 12.10
CA HIS A 332 9.71 19.82 12.47
C HIS A 332 10.67 20.19 11.34
N ILE A 333 10.63 19.49 10.21
CA ILE A 333 11.46 19.82 9.05
C ILE A 333 11.23 21.27 8.60
N THR A 334 12.27 21.93 8.11
CA THR A 334 12.20 23.28 7.53
C THR A 334 13.00 23.32 6.25
N GLY A 335 12.53 24.10 5.28
CA GLY A 335 13.35 24.48 4.14
C GLY A 335 12.56 24.42 2.85
N ILE A 336 13.31 24.44 1.76
CA ILE A 336 12.81 24.29 0.40
C ILE A 336 13.58 23.10 -0.17
N THR A 337 12.88 22.15 -0.76
CA THR A 337 13.53 21.00 -1.40
C THR A 337 14.29 21.42 -2.65
N VAL A 338 15.14 20.54 -3.17
CA VAL A 338 15.88 20.78 -4.43
C VAL A 338 14.92 21.14 -5.58
N ASP A 339 13.71 20.57 -5.56
CA ASP A 339 12.66 20.81 -6.56
C ASP A 339 11.77 22.03 -6.23
N GLY A 340 12.16 22.85 -5.25
CA GLY A 340 11.47 24.11 -4.94
C GLY A 340 10.26 23.97 -4.01
N VAL A 341 9.99 22.79 -3.43
CA VAL A 341 8.84 22.59 -2.53
C VAL A 341 9.17 23.18 -1.16
N LYS A 342 8.42 24.21 -0.76
CA LYS A 342 8.55 24.81 0.57
C LYS A 342 7.83 23.96 1.61
N LEU A 343 8.57 23.51 2.62
CA LEU A 343 8.09 22.61 3.67
C LEU A 343 7.46 23.42 4.82
N GLU A 344 6.19 23.76 4.67
CA GLU A 344 5.40 24.52 5.64
C GLU A 344 3.90 24.13 5.62
N GLY A 345 3.17 24.51 6.68
CA GLY A 345 1.72 24.26 6.78
C GLY A 345 1.38 22.77 6.72
N ASP A 346 0.49 22.38 5.80
CA ASP A 346 0.03 20.99 5.65
C ASP A 346 1.14 20.00 5.22
N TRP A 347 2.31 20.48 4.78
CA TRP A 347 3.49 19.64 4.60
C TRP A 347 4.09 19.13 5.92
N LEU A 348 3.79 19.79 7.03
CA LEU A 348 4.27 19.44 8.36
C LEU A 348 3.21 18.68 9.17
N ARG A 349 1.92 18.94 8.92
CA ARG A 349 0.82 18.15 9.50
C ARG A 349 0.84 16.74 8.92
N ASN A 350 0.85 15.71 9.76
CA ASN A 350 1.07 14.34 9.29
C ASN A 350 0.41 13.25 10.15
N ASP A 351 0.41 12.03 9.63
CA ASP A 351 -0.08 10.81 10.28
C ASP A 351 1.03 9.91 10.84
N GLY A 352 2.24 10.45 10.99
CA GLY A 352 3.44 9.72 11.39
C GLY A 352 4.28 9.22 10.22
N ALA A 353 3.74 9.13 9.00
CA ALA A 353 4.48 8.67 7.83
C ALA A 353 4.34 9.60 6.61
N VAL A 354 3.16 10.17 6.42
CA VAL A 354 2.77 10.94 5.23
C VAL A 354 2.22 12.31 5.68
N PRO A 355 2.68 13.40 5.06
CA PRO A 355 2.05 14.71 5.22
C PRO A 355 0.60 14.71 4.76
N VAL A 356 -0.23 15.61 5.30
CA VAL A 356 -1.63 15.79 4.86
C VAL A 356 -1.70 16.33 3.42
N LYS A 357 -0.63 16.98 2.94
CA LYS A 357 -0.58 17.75 1.70
C LYS A 357 -0.58 16.96 0.40
#